data_AF-A0A7H8QJG9-F1
#
_entry.id   AF-A0A7H8QJG9-F1
#
_cell.length_a   1.000
_cell.length_b   1.000
_cell.length_c   1.000
_cell.angle_alpha   90.00
_cell.angle_beta   90.00
_cell.angle_gamma   90.00
#
_symmetry.space_group_name_H-M   'P 1'
#
loop_
_entity.id
_entity.type
_entity.pdbx_description
1 polymer ?
#
loop_
_entity_poly.entity_id
_entity_poly.type
_entity_poly.pdbx_seq_one_letter_code
_entity_poly.pdbx_strand_id
1 'polypeptide(L)'
;MTSPLKTGDVAFKMESENPTTFHLFPKLPMELQLMVWEHTWPSSRVIEATHYEDQKAEEFRELAILRLGGSLPRFLKGDLGSRSLDDKPLEQCQNPIALQVCHISRQHTLKKYTPFRHAEFNAGSFYFDPQSDIIWLSQDFTDEPHNMENITDAYGSQLQSIRNVLVEEFEWNDSTAYRYTKDYLYPFGKIQNLLIVYGGFDDKGKLLVLCEKDIDFMSKYYRNEYARLVARENLDNGVSKNLHFITRRAQAV
;
A
#
# COMPACT_ATOMS: atom_id res chain seq x y z
N MET A 1 14.16 57.90 46.73
CA MET A 1 13.33 56.90 47.44
C MET A 1 12.14 56.58 46.56
N THR A 2 12.28 55.53 45.74
CA THR A 2 11.28 55.11 44.75
C THR A 2 11.08 53.61 44.91
N SER A 3 9.94 53.24 45.47
CA SER A 3 9.55 51.84 45.71
C SER A 3 9.16 51.17 44.39
N PRO A 4 9.57 49.92 44.13
CA PRO A 4 9.11 49.19 42.95
C PRO A 4 7.74 48.54 43.21
N LEU A 5 6.87 48.64 42.20
CA LEU A 5 5.59 47.96 42.10
C LEU A 5 5.80 46.44 42.00
N LYS A 6 5.17 45.68 42.89
CA LYS A 6 5.06 44.23 42.83
C LYS A 6 4.05 43.85 41.75
N THR A 7 4.53 43.33 40.62
CA THR A 7 3.73 42.57 39.66
C THR A 7 3.38 41.21 40.27
N GLY A 8 2.09 40.97 40.49
CA GLY A 8 1.57 39.68 40.93
C GLY A 8 1.49 38.72 39.76
N ASP A 9 2.37 37.72 39.77
CA ASP A 9 2.29 36.56 38.87
C ASP A 9 1.12 35.67 39.28
N VAL A 10 -0.01 35.81 38.59
CA VAL A 10 -1.11 34.83 38.66
C VAL A 10 -0.82 33.76 37.61
N ALA A 11 -0.09 32.74 38.01
CA ALA A 11 0.11 31.54 37.20
C ALA A 11 -1.23 30.80 37.06
N PHE A 12 -1.91 30.98 35.93
CA PHE A 12 -3.02 30.13 35.52
C PHE A 12 -2.47 28.74 35.19
N LYS A 13 -2.54 27.83 36.17
CA LYS A 13 -2.41 26.39 35.92
C LYS A 13 -3.63 25.94 35.12
N MET A 14 -3.52 25.89 33.80
CA MET A 14 -4.41 25.08 32.97
C MET A 14 -4.02 23.63 33.20
N GLU A 15 -4.65 22.99 34.18
CA GLU A 15 -4.67 21.53 34.27
C GLU A 15 -5.38 21.03 33.02
N SER A 16 -4.61 20.55 32.05
CA SER A 16 -5.14 19.89 30.87
C SER A 16 -5.72 18.55 31.31
N GLU A 17 -6.99 18.55 31.71
CA GLU A 17 -7.78 17.33 31.73
C GLU A 17 -7.79 16.79 30.30
N ASN A 18 -6.93 15.80 30.02
CA ASN A 18 -7.03 15.01 28.81
C ASN A 18 -8.39 14.32 28.86
N PRO A 19 -9.38 14.72 28.04
CA PRO A 19 -10.66 14.05 28.06
C PRO A 19 -10.44 12.69 27.38
N THR A 20 -10.20 11.66 28.18
CA THR A 20 -9.91 10.30 27.72
C THR A 20 -11.13 9.61 27.09
N THR A 21 -12.30 10.25 27.12
CA THR A 21 -13.58 9.64 26.72
C THR A 21 -14.52 10.66 26.08
N PHE A 22 -14.90 10.43 24.82
CA PHE A 22 -15.95 11.21 24.14
C PHE A 22 -17.33 10.59 24.39
N HIS A 23 -17.90 10.83 25.58
CA HIS A 23 -19.17 10.24 26.02
C HIS A 23 -20.39 10.60 25.16
N LEU A 24 -20.27 11.60 24.29
CA LEU A 24 -21.33 12.01 23.36
C LEU A 24 -21.38 11.11 22.12
N PHE A 25 -20.34 10.33 21.82
CA PHE A 25 -20.28 9.51 20.61
C PHE A 25 -21.50 8.60 20.42
N PRO A 26 -21.93 7.80 21.42
CA PRO A 26 -23.07 6.90 21.25
C PRO A 26 -24.41 7.62 21.12
N LYS A 27 -24.47 8.92 21.46
CA LYS A 27 -25.67 9.76 21.38
C LYS A 27 -25.79 10.49 20.04
N LEU A 28 -24.75 10.45 19.21
CA LEU A 28 -24.80 11.04 17.87
C LEU A 28 -25.80 10.24 17.00
N PRO A 29 -26.49 10.89 16.05
CA PRO A 29 -27.17 10.20 14.96
C PRO A 29 -26.26 9.17 14.28
N MET A 30 -26.84 8.07 13.82
CA MET A 30 -26.09 6.95 13.24
C MET A 30 -25.19 7.42 12.10
N GLU A 31 -25.68 8.32 11.26
CA GLU A 31 -24.96 8.88 10.11
C GLU A 31 -23.64 9.54 10.55
N LEU A 32 -23.67 10.31 11.65
CA LEU A 32 -22.48 10.94 12.20
C LEU A 32 -21.53 9.92 12.83
N GLN A 33 -22.05 8.87 13.48
CA GLN A 33 -21.22 7.79 14.00
C GLN A 33 -20.48 7.06 12.87
N LEU A 34 -21.18 6.75 11.77
CA LEU A 34 -20.60 6.15 10.58
C LEU A 34 -19.51 7.06 9.99
N MET A 35 -19.79 8.34 9.78
CA MET A 35 -18.81 9.30 9.26
C MET A 35 -17.54 9.36 10.12
N VAL A 36 -17.68 9.36 11.44
CA VAL A 36 -16.51 9.35 12.34
C VAL A 36 -15.71 8.07 12.16
N TRP A 37 -16.34 6.89 12.09
CA TRP A 37 -15.61 5.64 11.84
C TRP A 37 -14.91 5.62 10.49
N GLU A 38 -15.52 6.19 9.44
CA GLU A 38 -14.89 6.33 8.13
C GLU A 38 -13.64 7.22 8.16
N HIS A 39 -13.66 8.29 8.97
CA HIS A 39 -12.49 9.14 9.19
C HIS A 39 -11.36 8.43 9.97
N THR A 40 -11.64 7.30 10.61
CA THR A 40 -10.60 6.48 11.27
C THR A 40 -10.00 5.41 10.36
N TRP A 41 -10.52 5.24 9.14
CA TRP A 41 -9.97 4.28 8.20
C TRP A 41 -8.58 4.73 7.72
N PRO A 42 -7.63 3.78 7.53
CA PRO A 42 -6.33 4.12 7.00
C PRO A 42 -6.45 4.68 5.57
N SER A 43 -5.50 5.52 5.18
CA SER A 43 -5.31 5.90 3.78
C SER A 43 -4.92 4.70 2.91
N SER A 44 -4.80 4.87 1.59
CA SER A 44 -4.28 3.83 0.70
C SER A 44 -2.96 3.28 1.21
N ARG A 45 -2.88 1.97 1.38
CA ARG A 45 -1.67 1.25 1.80
C ARG A 45 -1.09 0.45 0.65
N VAL A 46 0.20 0.20 0.75
CA VAL A 46 0.91 -0.71 -0.14
C VAL A 46 1.02 -2.07 0.54
N ILE A 47 0.62 -3.10 -0.18
CA ILE A 47 0.82 -4.51 0.14
C ILE A 47 2.10 -4.92 -0.58
N GLU A 48 3.08 -5.44 0.14
CA GLU A 48 4.35 -5.91 -0.40
C GLU A 48 4.54 -7.40 -0.05
N ALA A 49 5.36 -8.09 -0.84
CA ALA A 49 5.84 -9.41 -0.48
C ALA A 49 7.01 -9.31 0.52
N THR A 50 7.20 -10.34 1.32
CA THR A 50 8.31 -10.48 2.27
C THR A 50 8.60 -11.96 2.50
N HIS A 51 9.83 -12.29 2.89
CA HIS A 51 10.12 -13.62 3.39
C HIS A 51 9.56 -13.81 4.80
N TYR A 52 9.09 -15.03 5.06
CA TYR A 52 8.64 -15.47 6.35
C TYR A 52 9.29 -16.79 6.70
N GLU A 53 10.01 -16.80 7.82
CA GLU A 53 10.62 -17.99 8.39
C GLU A 53 9.64 -18.68 9.36
N ASP A 54 9.27 -19.93 9.08
CA ASP A 54 8.49 -20.73 10.01
C ASP A 54 9.39 -21.33 11.11
N GLN A 55 9.56 -20.57 12.20
CA GLN A 55 10.34 -21.01 13.36
C GLN A 55 9.78 -22.24 14.08
N LYS A 56 8.56 -22.68 13.76
CA LYS A 56 7.91 -23.84 14.38
C LYS A 56 8.02 -25.10 13.53
N ALA A 57 8.43 -24.99 12.27
CA ALA A 57 8.60 -26.14 11.40
C ALA A 57 9.80 -26.99 11.86
N GLU A 58 9.69 -28.31 11.70
CA GLU A 58 10.79 -29.24 12.00
C GLU A 58 11.98 -29.04 11.04
N GLU A 59 11.70 -28.59 9.81
CA GLU A 59 12.69 -28.22 8.80
C GLU A 59 12.58 -26.71 8.51
N PHE A 60 13.71 -26.06 8.26
CA PHE A 60 13.74 -24.65 7.89
C PHE A 60 12.91 -24.44 6.62
N ARG A 61 11.86 -23.63 6.72
CA ARG A 61 10.98 -23.27 5.61
C ARG A 61 10.88 -21.76 5.51
N GLU A 62 11.34 -21.24 4.39
CA GLU A 62 11.23 -19.84 4.01
C GLU A 62 10.24 -19.71 2.85
N LEU A 63 9.31 -18.79 2.97
CA LEU A 63 8.24 -18.59 1.99
C LEU A 63 7.98 -17.11 1.81
N ALA A 64 7.61 -16.72 0.58
CA ALA A 64 7.05 -15.41 0.33
C ALA A 64 5.62 -15.32 0.86
N ILE A 65 5.34 -14.29 1.67
CA ILE A 65 4.00 -13.93 2.13
C ILE A 65 3.71 -12.46 1.80
N LEU A 66 2.44 -12.07 1.78
CA LEU A 66 2.06 -10.66 1.66
C LEU A 66 1.89 -10.01 3.03
N ARG A 67 2.31 -8.75 3.15
CA ARG A 67 2.09 -7.90 4.32
C ARG A 67 1.77 -6.46 3.91
N LEU A 68 1.30 -5.66 4.87
CA LEU A 68 1.18 -4.21 4.68
C LEU A 68 2.56 -3.56 4.85
N GLY A 69 3.10 -2.99 3.77
CA GLY A 69 4.42 -2.37 3.72
C GLY A 69 4.45 -0.90 4.15
N GLY A 70 3.34 -0.18 4.06
CA GLY A 70 3.24 1.21 4.49
C GLY A 70 2.12 1.98 3.81
N SER A 71 1.90 3.24 4.19
CA SER A 71 1.01 4.13 3.43
C SER A 71 1.60 4.48 2.06
N LEU A 72 0.76 4.60 1.02
CA LEU A 72 1.23 4.94 -0.33
C LEU A 72 2.10 6.22 -0.37
N PRO A 73 1.77 7.33 0.33
CA PRO A 73 2.63 8.50 0.35
C PRO A 73 4.00 8.27 0.99
N ARG A 74 4.09 7.39 2.00
CA ARG A 74 5.37 7.00 2.60
C ARG A 74 6.16 6.11 1.65
N PHE A 75 5.46 5.18 0.98
CA PHE A 75 6.02 4.25 0.01
C PHE A 75 6.66 4.98 -1.18
N LEU A 76 5.94 5.92 -1.80
CA LEU A 76 6.43 6.71 -2.95
C LEU A 76 7.58 7.67 -2.63
N LYS A 77 7.89 7.88 -1.35
CA LYS A 77 9.07 8.65 -0.90
C LYS A 77 10.29 7.77 -0.66
N GLY A 78 10.11 6.45 -0.60
CA GLY A 78 11.19 5.48 -0.42
C GLY A 78 11.97 5.23 -1.70
N ASP A 79 13.18 4.71 -1.54
CA ASP A 79 13.84 3.98 -2.61
C ASP A 79 13.24 2.58 -2.67
N LEU A 80 12.52 2.26 -3.75
CA LEU A 80 11.88 0.95 -3.92
C LEU A 80 12.81 -0.05 -4.61
N GLY A 81 13.69 0.41 -5.50
CA GLY A 81 14.56 -0.46 -6.28
C GLY A 81 15.67 -1.11 -5.43
N SER A 82 15.96 -0.54 -4.26
CA SER A 82 16.89 -1.13 -3.29
C SER A 82 16.19 -2.03 -2.25
N ARG A 83 14.87 -2.19 -2.29
CA ARG A 83 14.14 -2.93 -1.26
C ARG A 83 14.19 -4.42 -1.54
N SER A 84 14.53 -5.18 -0.51
CA SER A 84 14.55 -6.64 -0.51
C SER A 84 13.33 -7.22 0.20
N LEU A 85 13.07 -8.50 0.01
CA LEU A 85 12.03 -9.25 0.71
C LEU A 85 12.26 -9.36 2.22
N ASP A 86 13.51 -9.16 2.67
CA ASP A 86 13.92 -9.23 4.08
C ASP A 86 13.79 -7.89 4.81
N ASP A 87 13.55 -6.80 4.07
CA ASP A 87 13.39 -5.49 4.66
C ASP A 87 12.23 -5.46 5.65
N LYS A 88 12.25 -4.49 6.56
CA LYS A 88 11.10 -4.18 7.41
C LYS A 88 10.07 -3.35 6.63
N PRO A 89 8.77 -3.38 7.03
CA PRO A 89 7.80 -2.45 6.48
C PRO A 89 8.24 -1.01 6.76
N LEU A 90 8.00 -0.10 5.80
CA LEU A 90 8.35 1.32 5.91
C LEU A 90 7.57 2.03 7.02
N GLU A 91 6.38 1.51 7.32
CA GLU A 91 5.47 2.02 8.33
C GLU A 91 4.61 0.86 8.85
N GLN A 92 4.38 0.81 10.16
CA GLN A 92 3.45 -0.16 10.73
C GLN A 92 2.00 0.26 10.44
N CYS A 93 1.43 -0.30 9.37
CA CYS A 93 0.02 -0.10 9.06
C CYS A 93 -0.86 -1.00 9.92
N GLN A 94 -1.75 -0.41 10.71
CA GLN A 94 -2.72 -1.16 11.49
C GLN A 94 -3.97 -1.49 10.66
N ASN A 95 -4.69 -2.51 11.11
CA ASN A 95 -6.06 -2.76 10.65
C ASN A 95 -6.96 -1.57 11.05
N PRO A 96 -8.03 -1.27 10.29
CA PRO A 96 -8.96 -0.21 10.65
C PRO A 96 -9.47 -0.37 12.09
N ILE A 97 -9.26 0.66 12.92
CA ILE A 97 -9.63 0.61 14.35
C ILE A 97 -11.13 0.36 14.53
N ALA A 98 -11.95 0.83 13.58
CA ALA A 98 -13.38 0.62 13.51
C ALA A 98 -13.80 -0.87 13.53
N LEU A 99 -12.92 -1.82 13.20
CA LEU A 99 -13.19 -3.26 13.37
C LEU A 99 -13.28 -3.71 14.84
N GLN A 100 -12.69 -2.93 15.76
CA GLN A 100 -12.54 -3.28 17.17
C GLN A 100 -13.48 -2.50 18.11
N VAL A 101 -14.12 -1.43 17.62
CA VAL A 101 -14.94 -0.53 18.45
C VAL A 101 -16.24 -1.18 18.95
N CYS A 102 -17.13 -1.57 18.03
CA CYS A 102 -18.41 -2.20 18.36
C CYS A 102 -18.94 -3.00 17.17
N HIS A 103 -20.06 -3.71 17.35
CA HIS A 103 -20.65 -4.54 16.31
C HIS A 103 -21.04 -3.75 15.05
N ILE A 104 -21.68 -2.58 15.22
CA ILE A 104 -22.16 -1.75 14.11
C ILE A 104 -20.97 -1.20 13.30
N SER A 105 -19.96 -0.67 14.00
CA SER A 105 -18.72 -0.17 13.40
C SER A 105 -17.99 -1.26 12.59
N ARG A 106 -17.92 -2.47 13.14
CA ARG A 106 -17.31 -3.62 12.47
C ARG A 106 -18.07 -4.00 11.21
N GLN A 107 -19.40 -4.14 11.29
CA GLN A 107 -20.23 -4.46 10.14
C GLN A 107 -20.11 -3.39 9.04
N HIS A 108 -20.08 -2.11 9.41
CA HIS A 108 -19.88 -1.02 8.45
C HIS A 108 -18.51 -1.09 7.78
N THR A 109 -17.45 -1.29 8.56
CA THR A 109 -16.08 -1.36 8.06
C THR A 109 -15.85 -2.55 7.14
N LEU A 110 -16.47 -3.71 7.43
CA LEU A 110 -16.40 -4.91 6.61
C LEU A 110 -17.12 -4.80 5.26
N LYS A 111 -17.90 -3.72 5.02
CA LYS A 111 -18.43 -3.42 3.67
C LYS A 111 -17.35 -2.90 2.73
N LYS A 112 -16.28 -2.32 3.29
CA LYS A 112 -15.16 -1.74 2.54
C LYS A 112 -13.91 -2.61 2.62
N TYR A 113 -13.56 -3.06 3.82
CA TYR A 113 -12.36 -3.86 4.05
C TYR A 113 -12.67 -5.36 4.01
N THR A 114 -11.95 -6.08 3.16
CA THR A 114 -12.04 -7.52 2.98
C THR A 114 -10.92 -8.20 3.78
N PRO A 115 -11.19 -9.30 4.51
CA PRO A 115 -10.13 -10.10 5.09
C PRO A 115 -9.31 -10.77 3.98
N PHE A 116 -8.00 -10.64 4.05
CA PHE A 116 -7.03 -11.27 3.17
C PHE A 116 -6.21 -12.24 4.03
N ARG A 117 -6.42 -13.54 3.85
CA ARG A 117 -5.91 -14.58 4.76
C ARG A 117 -4.91 -15.46 4.05
N HIS A 118 -3.75 -15.60 4.65
CA HIS A 118 -2.81 -16.64 4.27
C HIS A 118 -3.31 -17.99 4.82
N ALA A 119 -3.17 -19.07 4.04
CA ALA A 119 -3.65 -20.40 4.42
C ALA A 119 -3.04 -20.93 5.73
N GLU A 120 -1.73 -20.76 5.89
CA GLU A 120 -0.97 -21.30 7.05
C GLU A 120 -0.60 -20.25 8.11
N PHE A 121 -0.12 -19.06 7.73
CA PHE A 121 0.50 -18.11 8.66
C PHE A 121 -0.37 -16.87 8.95
N ASN A 122 -0.66 -16.62 10.22
CA ASN A 122 -1.36 -15.40 10.61
C ASN A 122 -0.57 -14.11 10.30
N ALA A 123 0.77 -14.20 10.22
CA ALA A 123 1.63 -13.06 9.85
C ALA A 123 1.32 -12.51 8.45
N GLY A 124 0.88 -13.36 7.53
CA GLY A 124 0.47 -12.98 6.17
C GLY A 124 -1.01 -12.61 6.05
N SER A 125 -1.74 -12.46 7.17
CA SER A 125 -3.17 -12.20 7.18
C SER A 125 -3.50 -10.79 7.67
N PHE A 126 -4.30 -10.05 6.91
CA PHE A 126 -4.67 -8.66 7.20
C PHE A 126 -6.03 -8.26 6.60
N TYR A 127 -6.52 -7.07 6.92
CA TYR A 127 -7.69 -6.48 6.24
C TYR A 127 -7.22 -5.46 5.21
N PHE A 128 -7.76 -5.55 3.99
CA PHE A 128 -7.41 -4.63 2.90
C PHE A 128 -8.66 -4.07 2.21
N ASP A 129 -8.53 -2.88 1.63
CA ASP A 129 -9.56 -2.26 0.81
C ASP A 129 -9.26 -2.52 -0.67
N PRO A 130 -10.02 -3.39 -1.36
CA PRO A 130 -9.82 -3.69 -2.77
C PRO A 130 -9.83 -2.46 -3.69
N GLN A 131 -10.48 -1.37 -3.28
CA GLN A 131 -10.61 -0.18 -4.11
C GLN A 131 -9.42 0.76 -3.97
N SER A 132 -8.74 0.78 -2.82
CA SER A 132 -7.74 1.81 -2.51
C SER A 132 -6.35 1.28 -2.16
N ASP A 133 -6.24 0.06 -1.63
CA ASP A 133 -4.95 -0.57 -1.36
C ASP A 133 -4.33 -1.10 -2.66
N ILE A 134 -3.01 -1.13 -2.68
CA ILE A 134 -2.20 -1.35 -3.88
C ILE A 134 -1.19 -2.46 -3.58
N ILE A 135 -1.08 -3.47 -4.45
CA ILE A 135 0.02 -4.42 -4.36
C ILE A 135 1.24 -3.91 -5.13
N TRP A 136 2.42 -4.09 -4.58
CA TRP A 136 3.70 -3.89 -5.24
C TRP A 136 4.53 -5.16 -5.06
N LEU A 137 5.19 -5.56 -6.15
CA LEU A 137 6.12 -6.68 -6.18
C LEU A 137 7.49 -6.07 -6.43
N SER A 138 8.48 -6.38 -5.58
CA SER A 138 9.85 -5.90 -5.75
C SER A 138 10.58 -6.71 -6.81
N GLN A 139 11.73 -6.20 -7.24
CA GLN A 139 12.57 -6.91 -8.19
C GLN A 139 13.00 -8.26 -7.61
N ASP A 140 13.43 -8.25 -6.35
CA ASP A 140 13.78 -9.43 -5.55
C ASP A 140 12.65 -10.47 -5.50
N PHE A 141 11.38 -10.03 -5.48
CA PHE A 141 10.24 -10.93 -5.62
C PHE A 141 10.16 -11.54 -7.01
N THR A 142 10.28 -10.70 -8.05
CA THR A 142 10.08 -11.11 -9.44
C THR A 142 11.24 -11.93 -9.99
N ASP A 143 12.45 -11.79 -9.48
CA ASP A 143 13.63 -12.54 -9.94
C ASP A 143 13.49 -14.05 -9.69
N GLU A 144 12.59 -14.43 -8.77
CA GLU A 144 12.43 -15.78 -8.27
C GLU A 144 10.99 -16.31 -8.51
N PRO A 145 10.74 -17.11 -9.56
CA PRO A 145 9.39 -17.55 -9.93
C PRO A 145 8.62 -18.29 -8.83
N HIS A 146 9.34 -18.99 -7.95
CA HIS A 146 8.78 -19.73 -6.83
C HIS A 146 8.06 -18.82 -5.81
N ASN A 147 8.40 -17.53 -5.76
CA ASN A 147 7.71 -16.56 -4.93
C ASN A 147 6.25 -16.37 -5.37
N MET A 148 5.99 -16.34 -6.68
CA MET A 148 4.62 -16.21 -7.16
C MET A 148 3.81 -17.49 -6.96
N GLU A 149 4.45 -18.65 -7.03
CA GLU A 149 3.85 -19.94 -6.67
C GLU A 149 3.44 -19.95 -5.19
N ASN A 150 4.34 -19.56 -4.28
CA ASN A 150 4.06 -19.42 -2.85
C ASN A 150 2.84 -18.52 -2.58
N ILE A 151 2.79 -17.35 -3.20
CA ILE A 151 1.65 -16.41 -3.04
C ILE A 151 0.36 -17.00 -3.63
N THR A 152 0.44 -17.65 -4.79
CA THR A 152 -0.74 -18.24 -5.43
C THR A 152 -1.33 -19.38 -4.59
N ASP A 153 -0.48 -20.26 -4.07
CA ASP A 153 -0.88 -21.39 -3.22
C ASP A 153 -1.43 -20.92 -1.87
N ALA A 154 -0.80 -19.92 -1.25
CA ALA A 154 -1.17 -19.44 0.07
C ALA A 154 -2.49 -18.64 0.10
N TYR A 155 -2.76 -17.85 -0.94
CA TYR A 155 -3.90 -16.91 -0.96
C TYR A 155 -5.02 -17.33 -1.92
N GLY A 156 -4.70 -18.12 -2.94
CA GLY A 156 -5.66 -18.66 -3.90
C GLY A 156 -6.51 -17.58 -4.57
N SER A 157 -7.83 -17.79 -4.62
CA SER A 157 -8.77 -16.89 -5.28
C SER A 157 -8.87 -15.51 -4.63
N GLN A 158 -8.36 -15.31 -3.41
CA GLN A 158 -8.35 -13.98 -2.78
C GLN A 158 -7.51 -12.99 -3.60
N LEU A 159 -6.46 -13.44 -4.29
CA LEU A 159 -5.64 -12.58 -5.15
C LEU A 159 -6.47 -11.87 -6.22
N GLN A 160 -7.54 -12.50 -6.69
CA GLN A 160 -8.45 -11.92 -7.68
C GLN A 160 -9.27 -10.74 -7.15
N SER A 161 -9.20 -10.44 -5.86
CA SER A 161 -9.82 -9.25 -5.27
C SER A 161 -8.92 -8.01 -5.35
N ILE A 162 -7.63 -8.17 -5.66
CA ILE A 162 -6.70 -7.06 -5.89
C ILE A 162 -7.10 -6.32 -7.18
N ARG A 163 -7.18 -4.99 -7.10
CA ARG A 163 -7.56 -4.12 -8.23
C ARG A 163 -6.48 -3.14 -8.63
N ASN A 164 -5.53 -2.86 -7.75
CA ASN A 164 -4.51 -1.85 -7.97
C ASN A 164 -3.14 -2.50 -7.81
N VAL A 165 -2.33 -2.41 -8.86
CA VAL A 165 -0.95 -2.90 -8.87
C VAL A 165 -0.02 -1.73 -9.15
N LEU A 166 1.09 -1.66 -8.42
CA LEU A 166 2.19 -0.74 -8.64
C LEU A 166 3.38 -1.53 -9.16
N VAL A 167 4.00 -1.03 -10.22
CA VAL A 167 5.16 -1.64 -10.88
C VAL A 167 6.21 -0.57 -11.08
N GLU A 168 7.48 -0.90 -10.85
CA GLU A 168 8.56 0.02 -11.16
C GLU A 168 8.79 0.08 -12.68
N GLU A 169 9.07 1.28 -13.18
CA GLU A 169 9.29 1.51 -14.61
C GLU A 169 10.45 0.67 -15.16
N PHE A 170 11.50 0.47 -14.36
CA PHE A 170 12.63 -0.36 -14.73
C PHE A 170 12.23 -1.83 -14.94
N GLU A 171 11.48 -2.43 -14.00
CA GLU A 171 11.00 -3.82 -14.11
C GLU A 171 10.08 -4.01 -15.32
N TRP A 172 9.20 -3.03 -15.55
CA TRP A 172 8.30 -3.02 -16.69
C TRP A 172 9.06 -3.07 -18.02
N ASN A 173 10.15 -2.31 -18.12
CA ASN A 173 11.00 -2.28 -19.31
C ASN A 173 11.86 -3.54 -19.46
N ASP A 174 12.47 -4.03 -18.38
CA ASP A 174 13.43 -5.14 -18.41
C ASP A 174 12.77 -6.48 -18.79
N SER A 175 11.63 -6.78 -18.17
CA SER A 175 10.89 -8.01 -18.47
C SER A 175 10.09 -7.95 -19.78
N THR A 176 9.92 -6.78 -20.38
CA THR A 176 8.84 -6.44 -21.33
C THR A 176 7.46 -6.51 -20.67
N ALA A 177 6.58 -5.58 -21.03
CA ALA A 177 5.21 -5.52 -20.55
C ALA A 177 4.45 -6.86 -20.64
N TYR A 178 4.69 -7.64 -21.72
CA TYR A 178 4.05 -8.92 -21.94
C TYR A 178 4.44 -9.97 -20.90
N ARG A 179 5.74 -10.19 -20.71
CA ARG A 179 6.23 -11.21 -19.78
C ARG A 179 5.86 -10.86 -18.35
N TYR A 180 6.04 -9.59 -17.96
CA TYR A 180 5.68 -9.14 -16.62
C TYR A 180 4.20 -9.37 -16.34
N THR A 181 3.34 -9.02 -17.32
CA THR A 181 1.91 -9.28 -17.21
C THR A 181 1.64 -10.78 -17.06
N LYS A 182 2.24 -11.60 -17.92
CA LYS A 182 2.08 -13.07 -17.93
C LYS A 182 2.47 -13.74 -16.64
N ASP A 183 3.66 -13.42 -16.16
CA ASP A 183 4.30 -14.17 -15.09
C ASP A 183 3.81 -13.69 -13.70
N TYR A 184 3.45 -12.41 -13.56
CA TYR A 184 3.12 -11.84 -12.24
C TYR A 184 1.72 -11.24 -12.13
N LEU A 185 1.10 -10.75 -13.21
CA LEU A 185 -0.18 -10.04 -13.11
C LEU A 185 -1.42 -10.92 -13.27
N TYR A 186 -1.31 -12.06 -13.97
CA TYR A 186 -2.46 -12.97 -14.19
C TYR A 186 -3.14 -13.46 -12.90
N PRO A 187 -2.42 -13.83 -11.83
CA PRO A 187 -3.06 -14.34 -10.61
C PRO A 187 -4.00 -13.32 -9.94
N PHE A 188 -3.79 -12.02 -10.17
CA PHE A 188 -4.66 -10.95 -9.65
C PHE A 188 -5.97 -10.78 -10.43
N GLY A 189 -6.15 -11.49 -11.55
CA GLY A 189 -7.38 -11.47 -12.32
C GLY A 189 -7.68 -10.09 -12.91
N LYS A 190 -8.86 -9.52 -12.61
CA LYS A 190 -9.30 -8.25 -13.23
C LYS A 190 -8.72 -7.04 -12.49
N ILE A 191 -7.46 -6.73 -12.79
CA ILE A 191 -6.82 -5.48 -12.36
C ILE A 191 -7.61 -4.31 -12.94
N GLN A 192 -7.79 -3.25 -12.16
CA GLN A 192 -8.44 -2.00 -12.61
C GLN A 192 -7.44 -0.90 -12.86
N ASN A 193 -6.41 -0.80 -12.02
CA ASN A 193 -5.39 0.24 -12.10
C ASN A 193 -4.01 -0.40 -12.05
N LEU A 194 -3.18 -0.05 -13.03
CA LEU A 194 -1.77 -0.37 -13.09
C LEU A 194 -1.01 0.96 -12.97
N LEU A 195 -0.26 1.11 -11.90
CA LEU A 195 0.49 2.32 -11.57
C LEU A 195 1.96 2.07 -11.89
N ILE A 196 2.46 2.65 -12.98
CA ILE A 196 3.88 2.59 -13.33
C ILE A 196 4.58 3.75 -12.61
N VAL A 197 5.54 3.41 -11.74
CA VAL A 197 6.31 4.38 -10.96
C VAL A 197 7.68 4.57 -11.58
N TYR A 198 7.99 5.81 -11.95
CA TYR A 198 9.35 6.18 -12.31
C TYR A 198 10.22 6.36 -11.06
N GLY A 199 11.37 5.68 -11.05
CA GLY A 199 12.33 5.65 -9.94
C GLY A 199 13.78 5.76 -10.39
N GLY A 200 14.09 6.48 -11.48
CA GLY A 200 15.47 6.64 -11.91
C GLY A 200 16.32 7.40 -10.87
N PHE A 201 17.54 6.95 -10.62
CA PHE A 201 18.52 7.62 -9.77
C PHE A 201 19.73 8.06 -10.60
N ASP A 202 20.36 9.17 -10.23
CA ASP A 202 21.64 9.58 -10.80
C ASP A 202 22.80 8.71 -10.26
N ASP A 203 24.01 8.97 -10.76
CA ASP A 203 25.26 8.33 -10.35
C ASP A 203 25.60 8.53 -8.86
N LYS A 204 24.89 9.42 -8.16
CA LYS A 204 25.05 9.71 -6.73
C LYS A 204 23.90 9.12 -5.90
N GLY A 205 23.02 8.32 -6.50
CA GLY A 205 21.86 7.75 -5.83
C GLY A 205 20.77 8.78 -5.52
N LYS A 206 20.77 9.95 -6.17
CA LYS A 206 19.70 10.94 -6.02
C LYS A 206 18.60 10.67 -7.02
N LEU A 207 17.36 10.66 -6.54
CA LEU A 207 16.17 10.49 -7.38
C LEU A 207 16.13 11.57 -8.48
N LEU A 208 16.07 11.13 -9.73
CA LEU A 208 15.91 11.98 -10.89
C LEU A 208 14.48 12.54 -10.92
N VAL A 209 14.40 13.87 -11.03
CA VAL A 209 13.12 14.57 -11.17
C VAL A 209 12.87 14.83 -12.64
N LEU A 210 11.88 14.14 -13.20
CA LEU A 210 11.43 14.37 -14.57
C LEU A 210 10.76 15.74 -14.68
N CYS A 211 11.02 16.44 -15.78
CA CYS A 211 10.25 17.64 -16.09
C CYS A 211 8.85 17.26 -16.60
N GLU A 212 7.90 18.20 -16.58
CA GLU A 212 6.51 17.96 -16.99
C GLU A 212 6.40 17.37 -18.41
N LYS A 213 7.26 17.83 -19.34
CA LYS A 213 7.28 17.31 -20.72
C LYS A 213 7.70 15.84 -20.78
N ASP A 214 8.66 15.43 -19.96
CA ASP A 214 9.12 14.05 -19.90
C ASP A 214 8.06 13.15 -19.26
N ILE A 215 7.39 13.65 -18.21
CA ILE A 215 6.26 12.94 -17.59
C ILE A 215 5.13 12.70 -18.60
N ASP A 216 4.76 13.72 -19.36
CA ASP A 216 3.74 13.62 -20.41
C ASP A 216 4.15 12.65 -21.52
N PHE A 217 5.43 12.71 -21.93
CA PHE A 217 5.97 11.80 -22.93
C PHE A 217 5.93 10.35 -22.45
N MET A 218 6.47 10.06 -21.26
CA MET A 218 6.52 8.70 -20.69
C MET A 218 5.11 8.16 -20.43
N SER A 219 4.20 8.99 -19.89
CA SER A 219 2.80 8.62 -19.70
C SER A 219 2.13 8.20 -21.00
N LYS A 220 2.33 8.94 -22.09
CA LYS A 220 1.82 8.57 -23.43
C LYS A 220 2.49 7.33 -23.98
N TYR A 221 3.81 7.20 -23.80
CA TYR A 221 4.58 6.04 -24.23
C TYR A 221 4.03 4.75 -23.61
N TYR A 222 3.94 4.69 -22.28
CA TYR A 222 3.45 3.50 -21.57
C TYR A 222 1.98 3.18 -21.86
N ARG A 223 1.12 4.20 -21.97
CA ARG A 223 -0.28 3.98 -22.38
C ARG A 223 -0.36 3.35 -23.78
N ASN A 224 0.45 3.80 -24.72
CA ASN A 224 0.47 3.26 -26.08
C ASN A 224 1.05 1.86 -26.13
N GLU A 225 2.14 1.60 -25.41
CA GLU A 225 2.73 0.26 -25.30
C GLU A 225 1.72 -0.73 -24.71
N TYR A 226 1.09 -0.34 -23.59
CA TYR A 226 0.09 -1.15 -22.92
C TYR A 226 -1.15 -1.39 -23.80
N ALA A 227 -1.65 -0.38 -24.50
CA ALA A 227 -2.76 -0.55 -25.44
C ALA A 227 -2.44 -1.57 -26.55
N ARG A 228 -1.19 -1.60 -27.04
CA ARG A 228 -0.75 -2.61 -28.02
C ARG A 228 -0.71 -4.00 -27.41
N LEU A 229 -0.23 -4.13 -26.17
CA LEU A 229 -0.24 -5.38 -25.43
C LEU A 229 -1.67 -5.94 -25.32
N VAL A 230 -2.61 -5.11 -24.83
CA VAL A 230 -4.02 -5.50 -24.69
C VAL A 230 -4.63 -5.93 -26.02
N ALA A 231 -4.38 -5.17 -27.09
CA ALA A 231 -4.93 -5.45 -28.41
C ALA A 231 -4.37 -6.73 -29.04
N ARG A 232 -3.07 -7.01 -28.84
CA ARG A 232 -2.38 -8.16 -29.44
C ARG A 232 -2.81 -9.48 -28.80
N GLU A 233 -2.91 -9.49 -27.49
CA GLU A 233 -2.98 -10.73 -26.73
C GLU A 233 -4.43 -11.13 -26.36
N ASN A 234 -5.42 -10.28 -26.69
CA ASN A 234 -6.84 -10.51 -26.36
C ASN A 234 -7.06 -10.92 -24.90
N LEU A 235 -6.30 -10.27 -24.01
CA LEU A 235 -6.21 -10.65 -22.61
C LEU A 235 -7.36 -10.04 -21.83
N ASP A 236 -8.40 -10.84 -21.63
CA ASP A 236 -9.50 -10.47 -20.73
C ASP A 236 -9.17 -10.71 -19.24
N ASN A 237 -8.08 -11.45 -18.96
CA ASN A 237 -7.64 -11.83 -17.62
C ASN A 237 -6.25 -11.27 -17.32
N GLY A 238 -6.04 -10.65 -16.16
CA GLY A 238 -4.74 -10.10 -15.72
C GLY A 238 -4.45 -8.68 -16.20
N VAL A 239 -5.22 -8.17 -17.16
CA VAL A 239 -4.97 -6.86 -17.76
C VAL A 239 -5.78 -5.78 -17.06
N SER A 240 -5.07 -4.78 -16.55
CA SER A 240 -5.63 -3.53 -16.04
C SER A 240 -6.50 -2.79 -17.06
N LYS A 241 -7.59 -2.18 -16.57
CA LYS A 241 -8.44 -1.26 -17.35
C LYS A 241 -7.80 0.11 -17.55
N ASN A 242 -7.03 0.56 -16.57
CA ASN A 242 -6.42 1.88 -16.55
C ASN A 242 -4.92 1.75 -16.30
N LEU A 243 -4.12 2.44 -17.10
CA LEU A 243 -2.71 2.64 -16.83
C LEU A 243 -2.47 4.08 -16.40
N HIS A 244 -1.83 4.22 -15.24
CA HIS A 244 -1.44 5.50 -14.66
C HIS A 244 0.08 5.54 -14.57
N PHE A 245 0.68 6.58 -15.12
CA PHE A 245 2.09 6.87 -14.90
C PHE A 245 2.19 7.86 -13.76
N ILE A 246 2.98 7.52 -12.74
CA ILE A 246 3.19 8.36 -11.57
C ILE A 246 4.69 8.53 -11.32
N THR A 247 5.08 9.71 -10.85
CA THR A 247 6.45 9.99 -10.43
C THR A 247 6.56 9.91 -8.92
N ARG A 248 7.70 9.43 -8.43
CA ARG A 248 8.09 9.67 -7.04
C ARG A 248 8.23 11.17 -6.86
N ARG A 249 7.44 11.76 -5.95
CA ARG A 249 7.60 13.18 -5.63
C ARG A 249 8.92 13.34 -4.88
N ALA A 250 9.84 14.09 -5.47
CA ALA A 250 11.03 14.53 -4.76
C ALA A 250 10.60 15.23 -3.45
N GLN A 251 11.28 14.93 -2.35
CA GLN A 251 11.12 15.72 -1.14
C GLN A 251 11.50 17.16 -1.48
N ALA A 252 10.52 18.08 -1.42
CA ALA A 252 10.85 19.46 -1.10
C ALA A 252 11.32 19.41 0.36
N VAL A 253 12.64 19.37 0.53
CA VAL A 253 13.31 19.51 1.83
C VAL A 253 13.08 20.91 2.35
#